data_AF-B3CHN3-F1
#
_entry.id   AF-B3CHN3-F1
#
_cell.length_a   1.000
_cell.length_b   1.000
_cell.length_c   1.000
_cell.angle_alpha   90.00
_cell.angle_beta   90.00
_cell.angle_gamma   90.00
#
_symmetry.space_group_name_H-M   'P 1'
#
loop_
_entity.id
_entity.type
_entity.pdbx_description
1 polymer ?
#
loop_
_entity_poly.entity_id
_entity_poly.type
_entity_poly.pdbx_seq_one_letter_code
_entity_poly.pdbx_strand_id
1 'polypeptide(L)'
;MSWFLLNRNLTLLEPYDWKLSRTVLRGERGSNASDLPGKAIAKEGMADYIRYLFKTVRKFYGEAVVVTQEVDDIISSPIVKESIVNNSDCKILLDQRKYLNKFSQIQSLLGLTDKEKAQILSVNMSNDPRRKYKEVWFGLGGVQSTVYATEVSLEEYLCYSTEESEKVELEGLTKELGGNIELAIRRLAEKKRNQNNEIP
;
A
#
# COMPACT_ATOMS: atom_id res chain seq x y z
N MET A 1 8.78 -16.20 -24.32
CA MET A 1 7.34 -16.09 -24.70
C MET A 1 6.65 -15.27 -23.64
N SER A 2 6.39 -14.00 -23.96
CA SER A 2 5.74 -13.00 -23.12
C SER A 2 4.33 -13.45 -22.74
N TRP A 3 4.01 -13.42 -21.45
CA TRP A 3 2.68 -13.71 -20.89
C TRP A 3 2.07 -12.49 -20.19
N PHE A 4 2.57 -11.27 -20.46
CA PHE A 4 2.22 -10.08 -19.66
C PHE A 4 1.25 -9.09 -20.30
N LEU A 5 0.59 -9.44 -21.42
CA LEU A 5 -0.36 -8.54 -22.07
C LEU A 5 -1.60 -9.29 -22.55
N LEU A 6 -2.52 -9.64 -21.65
CA LEU A 6 -3.95 -9.86 -21.94
C LEU A 6 -4.71 -10.16 -20.64
N ASN A 7 -5.15 -9.12 -19.93
CA ASN A 7 -6.42 -9.18 -19.18
C ASN A 7 -6.90 -7.77 -18.86
N ARG A 8 -7.57 -7.16 -19.85
CA ARG A 8 -8.37 -5.93 -19.71
C ARG A 8 -9.83 -6.20 -19.30
N ASN A 9 -10.11 -7.40 -18.79
CA ASN A 9 -11.39 -7.75 -18.22
C ASN A 9 -11.16 -8.08 -16.74
N LEU A 10 -11.91 -7.40 -15.87
CA LEU A 10 -12.04 -7.68 -14.43
C LEU A 10 -12.55 -9.12 -14.22
N THR A 11 -11.67 -10.10 -14.38
CA THR A 11 -11.95 -11.48 -14.03
C THR A 11 -11.74 -11.64 -12.55
N LEU A 12 -12.78 -12.13 -11.86
CA LEU A 12 -12.64 -12.71 -10.52
C LEU A 12 -11.56 -13.78 -10.64
N LEU A 13 -10.45 -13.60 -9.91
CA LEU A 13 -9.45 -14.65 -9.74
C LEU A 13 -10.16 -15.89 -9.22
N GLU A 14 -10.24 -16.94 -10.05
CA GLU A 14 -10.82 -18.20 -9.64
C GLU A 14 -10.09 -18.75 -8.39
N PRO A 15 -10.83 -19.43 -7.50
CA PRO A 15 -10.34 -19.76 -6.18
C PRO A 15 -9.25 -20.82 -6.32
N TYR A 16 -8.00 -20.39 -6.17
CA TYR A 16 -6.91 -21.31 -5.89
C TYR A 16 -7.22 -21.94 -4.55
N ASP A 17 -7.62 -23.21 -4.59
CA ASP A 17 -7.88 -24.06 -3.43
C ASP A 17 -6.77 -23.86 -2.39
N TRP A 18 -7.16 -23.89 -1.11
CA TRP A 18 -6.34 -23.95 0.12
C TRP A 18 -5.81 -22.69 0.86
N LYS A 19 -6.07 -21.42 0.48
CA LYS A 19 -5.53 -20.27 1.26
C LYS A 19 -6.48 -19.07 1.43
N LEU A 20 -6.58 -18.58 2.67
CA LEU A 20 -7.07 -17.25 3.10
C LEU A 20 -7.28 -16.27 1.93
N SER A 21 -8.55 -16.06 1.55
CA SER A 21 -8.89 -15.09 0.50
C SER A 21 -8.72 -13.66 1.04
N ARG A 22 -7.64 -13.00 0.62
CA ARG A 22 -7.36 -11.59 0.90
C ARG A 22 -7.92 -10.73 -0.22
N THR A 23 -9.08 -10.11 -0.02
CA THR A 23 -9.61 -9.12 -0.96
C THR A 23 -9.02 -7.76 -0.63
N VAL A 24 -8.09 -7.28 -1.47
CA VAL A 24 -7.45 -5.96 -1.33
C VAL A 24 -8.13 -4.98 -2.27
N LEU A 25 -8.83 -3.98 -1.73
CA LEU A 25 -9.31 -2.84 -2.50
C LEU A 25 -8.20 -1.78 -2.53
N ARG A 26 -7.56 -1.57 -3.69
CA ARG A 26 -6.44 -0.64 -3.86
C ARG A 26 -6.84 0.52 -4.78
N GLY A 27 -6.81 1.74 -4.28
CA GLY A 27 -6.94 2.96 -5.09
C GLY A 27 -5.58 3.56 -5.42
N GLU A 28 -5.15 3.51 -6.67
CA GLU A 28 -3.92 4.17 -7.14
C GLU A 28 -4.16 4.99 -8.42
N ARG A 29 -3.45 6.10 -8.56
CA ARG A 29 -3.19 6.75 -9.85
C ARG A 29 -1.70 6.74 -10.14
N GLY A 30 -1.33 6.13 -11.27
CA GLY A 30 0.00 6.31 -11.88
C GLY A 30 0.72 5.05 -12.33
N SER A 31 0.12 4.26 -13.22
CA SER A 31 0.79 3.34 -14.18
C SER A 31 -0.28 2.77 -15.12
N ASN A 32 -0.63 3.50 -16.18
CA ASN A 32 -1.40 3.05 -17.35
C ASN A 32 -2.47 1.93 -17.14
N ALA A 33 -3.49 2.19 -16.32
CA ALA A 33 -4.82 1.58 -16.43
C ALA A 33 -5.86 2.56 -15.86
N SER A 34 -6.85 2.92 -16.66
CA SER A 34 -7.82 3.99 -16.39
C SER A 34 -9.10 3.51 -15.68
N ASP A 35 -9.07 2.42 -14.92
CA ASP A 35 -10.28 1.83 -14.32
C ASP A 35 -10.18 1.61 -12.79
N LEU A 36 -10.37 2.73 -12.06
CA LEU A 36 -11.03 2.90 -10.73
C LEU A 36 -10.41 2.25 -9.45
N PRO A 37 -10.74 2.69 -8.18
CA PRO A 37 -11.85 3.55 -7.75
C PRO A 37 -11.58 4.51 -6.56
N GLY A 38 -11.00 5.71 -6.74
CA GLY A 38 -11.33 6.80 -5.78
C GLY A 38 -12.82 7.17 -5.94
N LYS A 39 -13.22 7.34 -7.20
CA LYS A 39 -14.59 7.67 -7.61
C LYS A 39 -15.61 6.53 -7.60
N ALA A 40 -15.21 5.24 -7.51
CA ALA A 40 -16.20 4.15 -7.49
C ALA A 40 -16.63 3.73 -6.08
N ILE A 41 -15.80 3.98 -5.05
CA ILE A 41 -16.19 3.74 -3.65
C ILE A 41 -17.42 4.61 -3.27
N ALA A 42 -17.54 5.78 -3.90
CA ALA A 42 -18.66 6.71 -3.71
C ALA A 42 -19.89 6.44 -4.60
N LYS A 43 -19.89 5.44 -5.50
CA LYS A 43 -21.10 5.06 -6.23
C LYS A 43 -22.00 4.23 -5.33
N GLU A 44 -23.29 4.58 -5.28
CA GLU A 44 -24.30 4.01 -4.37
C GLU A 44 -24.31 2.48 -4.36
N GLY A 45 -24.26 1.83 -5.53
CA GLY A 45 -24.21 0.37 -5.64
C GLY A 45 -22.91 -0.31 -5.14
N MET A 46 -21.79 0.43 -5.07
CA MET A 46 -20.52 -0.11 -4.57
C MET A 46 -20.41 0.00 -3.05
N ALA A 47 -21.05 1.00 -2.45
CA ALA A 47 -21.09 1.17 -1.00
C ALA A 47 -21.80 -0.01 -0.31
N ASP A 48 -22.93 -0.45 -0.85
CA ASP A 48 -23.65 -1.63 -0.36
C ASP A 48 -22.84 -2.92 -0.55
N TYR A 49 -22.12 -3.04 -1.66
CA TYR A 49 -21.20 -4.15 -1.89
C TYR A 49 -20.07 -4.19 -0.85
N ILE A 50 -19.45 -3.04 -0.54
CA ILE A 50 -18.41 -2.95 0.50
C ILE A 50 -18.98 -3.36 1.85
N ARG A 51 -20.18 -2.89 2.21
CA ARG A 51 -20.86 -3.28 3.44
C ARG A 51 -21.11 -4.78 3.51
N TYR A 52 -21.59 -5.38 2.41
CA TYR A 52 -21.80 -6.82 2.32
C TYR A 52 -20.48 -7.59 2.48
N LEU A 53 -19.41 -7.14 1.82
CA LEU A 53 -18.09 -7.74 1.89
C LEU A 53 -17.57 -7.76 3.33
N PHE A 54 -17.54 -6.61 4.03
CA PHE A 54 -17.06 -6.54 5.42
C PHE A 54 -17.85 -7.42 6.39
N LYS A 55 -19.18 -7.56 6.20
CA LYS A 55 -20.01 -8.45 7.03
C LYS A 55 -19.81 -9.93 6.73
N THR A 56 -19.49 -10.27 5.49
CA THR A 56 -19.49 -11.65 5.01
C THR A 56 -18.10 -12.28 5.09
N VAL A 57 -17.05 -11.51 4.81
CA VAL A 57 -15.66 -12.02 4.77
C VAL A 57 -15.25 -12.64 6.11
N ARG A 58 -15.69 -12.05 7.24
CA ARG A 58 -15.43 -12.58 8.59
C ARG A 58 -15.97 -14.00 8.79
N LYS A 59 -17.08 -14.37 8.15
CA LYS A 59 -17.68 -15.71 8.25
C LYS A 59 -16.85 -16.78 7.54
N PHE A 60 -16.03 -16.37 6.58
CA PHE A 60 -15.16 -17.25 5.80
C PHE A 60 -13.70 -17.18 6.26
N TYR A 61 -13.44 -16.66 7.47
CA TYR A 61 -12.09 -16.40 7.98
C TYR A 61 -11.23 -15.56 7.01
N GLY A 62 -11.87 -14.75 6.18
CA GLY A 62 -11.19 -13.83 5.26
C GLY A 62 -10.85 -12.51 5.94
N GLU A 63 -9.98 -11.74 5.29
CA GLU A 63 -9.59 -10.40 5.72
C GLU A 63 -9.91 -9.40 4.61
N ALA A 64 -10.62 -8.33 4.96
CA ALA A 64 -10.91 -7.22 4.06
C ALA A 64 -9.88 -6.12 4.30
N VAL A 65 -9.12 -5.77 3.27
CA VAL A 65 -8.12 -4.70 3.34
C VAL A 65 -8.52 -3.59 2.38
N VAL A 66 -8.64 -2.37 2.88
CA VAL A 66 -8.93 -1.18 2.07
C VAL A 66 -7.73 -0.25 2.09
N VAL A 67 -7.26 0.12 0.91
CA VAL A 67 -6.16 1.06 0.69
C VAL A 67 -6.69 2.25 -0.10
N THR A 68 -6.68 3.43 0.54
CA THR A 68 -7.02 4.71 -0.08
C THR A 68 -5.89 5.71 0.04
N GLN A 69 -5.74 6.57 -0.96
CA GLN A 69 -4.89 7.76 -0.89
C GLN A 69 -5.68 9.00 -0.45
N GLU A 70 -7.00 9.02 -0.73
CA GLU A 70 -7.89 10.12 -0.40
C GLU A 70 -8.81 9.71 0.75
N VAL A 71 -8.53 10.24 1.94
CA VAL A 71 -9.37 9.95 3.13
C VAL A 71 -10.76 10.58 2.97
N ASP A 72 -10.86 11.70 2.24
CA ASP A 72 -12.12 12.40 1.96
C ASP A 72 -13.12 11.50 1.20
N ASP A 73 -12.64 10.59 0.33
CA ASP A 73 -13.51 9.63 -0.39
C ASP A 73 -14.21 8.67 0.57
N ILE A 74 -13.55 8.24 1.66
CA ILE A 74 -14.16 7.41 2.71
C ILE A 74 -15.18 8.21 3.52
N ILE A 75 -14.87 9.48 3.82
CA ILE A 75 -15.73 10.35 4.63
C ILE A 75 -17.03 10.67 3.88
N SER A 76 -16.95 10.85 2.56
CA SER A 76 -18.07 11.28 1.72
C SER A 76 -19.25 10.29 1.69
N SER A 77 -19.00 9.01 1.96
CA SER A 77 -20.02 7.96 1.93
C SER A 77 -20.32 7.44 3.34
N PRO A 78 -21.50 7.74 3.93
CA PRO A 78 -21.87 7.30 5.27
C PRO A 78 -21.83 5.77 5.45
N ILE A 79 -22.26 5.03 4.42
CA ILE A 79 -22.29 3.56 4.41
C ILE A 79 -20.86 3.00 4.49
N VAL A 80 -19.94 3.57 3.73
CA VAL A 80 -18.54 3.16 3.69
C VAL A 80 -17.83 3.55 4.99
N LYS A 81 -18.08 4.76 5.50
CA LYS A 81 -17.58 5.23 6.79
C LYS A 81 -17.92 4.26 7.90
N GLU A 82 -19.21 3.93 8.09
CA GLU A 82 -19.62 3.01 9.15
C GLU A 82 -19.07 1.60 8.95
N SER A 83 -19.04 1.11 7.70
CA SER A 83 -18.61 -0.26 7.40
C SER A 83 -17.11 -0.44 7.60
N ILE A 84 -16.29 0.53 7.16
CA ILE A 84 -14.83 0.44 7.26
C ILE A 84 -14.39 0.75 8.69
N VAL A 85 -14.81 1.89 9.26
CA VAL A 85 -14.28 2.35 10.55
C VAL A 85 -14.64 1.40 11.68
N ASN A 86 -15.90 0.96 11.77
CA ASN A 86 -16.36 0.16 12.90
C ASN A 86 -15.90 -1.31 12.83
N ASN A 87 -15.56 -1.82 11.65
CA ASN A 87 -15.12 -3.21 11.49
C ASN A 87 -13.61 -3.37 11.28
N SER A 88 -12.87 -2.27 11.14
CA SER A 88 -11.40 -2.32 10.95
C SER A 88 -10.70 -2.14 12.29
N ASP A 89 -10.35 -3.26 12.92
CA ASP A 89 -9.55 -3.27 14.15
C ASP A 89 -8.11 -2.79 13.86
N CYS A 90 -7.53 -3.26 12.76
CA CYS A 90 -6.19 -2.86 12.32
C CYS A 90 -6.25 -1.61 11.45
N LYS A 91 -5.40 -0.63 11.77
CA LYS A 91 -5.24 0.61 11.02
C LYS A 91 -3.76 0.83 10.74
N ILE A 92 -3.43 1.05 9.47
CA ILE A 92 -2.06 1.29 9.03
C ILE A 92 -2.04 2.65 8.35
N LEU A 93 -1.27 3.60 8.89
CA LEU A 93 -1.14 4.93 8.34
C LEU A 93 0.31 5.21 7.95
N LEU A 94 0.48 5.60 6.69
CA LEU A 94 1.71 6.18 6.17
C LEU A 94 1.75 7.68 6.49
N ASP A 95 2.78 8.37 6.02
CA ASP A 95 2.95 9.82 6.16
C ASP A 95 1.68 10.61 5.78
N GLN A 96 1.12 11.33 6.76
CA GLN A 96 -0.08 12.15 6.63
C GLN A 96 0.21 13.66 6.64
N ARG A 97 1.45 14.11 6.41
CA ARG A 97 1.82 15.55 6.47
C ARG A 97 0.95 16.43 5.58
N LYS A 98 0.54 15.94 4.41
CA LYS A 98 -0.38 16.64 3.49
C LYS A 98 -1.74 16.95 4.11
N TYR A 99 -2.14 16.21 5.14
CA TYR A 99 -3.43 16.32 5.81
C TYR A 99 -3.34 16.98 7.20
N LEU A 100 -2.21 17.60 7.58
CA LEU A 100 -2.04 18.26 8.88
C LEU A 100 -3.23 19.18 9.25
N ASN A 101 -3.65 20.03 8.31
CA ASN A 101 -4.75 20.99 8.52
C ASN A 101 -6.13 20.31 8.67
N LYS A 102 -6.29 19.10 8.13
CA LYS A 102 -7.54 18.31 8.18
C LYS A 102 -7.45 17.14 9.18
N PHE A 103 -6.33 16.99 9.89
CA PHE A 103 -6.07 15.78 10.67
C PHE A 103 -7.08 15.57 11.79
N SER A 104 -7.67 16.64 12.34
CA SER A 104 -8.74 16.54 13.32
C SER A 104 -9.96 15.77 12.81
N GLN A 105 -10.28 15.90 11.51
CA GLN A 105 -11.36 15.12 10.89
C GLN A 105 -10.97 13.65 10.75
N ILE A 106 -9.73 13.38 10.36
CA ILE A 106 -9.18 12.01 10.24
C ILE A 106 -9.12 11.33 11.61
N GLN A 107 -8.69 12.06 12.64
CA GLN A 107 -8.64 11.61 14.03
C GLN A 107 -10.03 11.19 14.52
N SER A 108 -11.04 12.03 14.30
CA SER A 108 -12.43 11.73 14.65
C SER A 108 -12.99 10.57 13.83
N LEU A 109 -12.70 10.52 12.52
CA LEU A 109 -13.14 9.45 11.63
C LEU A 109 -12.61 8.09 12.07
N LEU A 110 -11.32 8.01 12.40
CA LEU A 110 -10.64 6.76 12.72
C LEU A 110 -10.68 6.42 14.22
N GLY A 111 -11.27 7.29 15.05
CA GLY A 111 -11.35 7.10 16.50
C GLY A 111 -9.98 7.12 17.19
N LEU A 112 -9.05 7.95 16.70
CA LEU A 112 -7.67 7.99 17.19
C LEU A 112 -7.55 8.87 18.43
N THR A 113 -6.76 8.41 19.40
CA THR A 113 -6.36 9.17 20.60
C THR A 113 -5.34 10.25 20.26
N ASP A 114 -5.16 11.23 21.15
CA ASP A 114 -4.14 12.27 20.97
C ASP A 114 -2.71 11.69 20.97
N LYS A 115 -2.49 10.60 21.71
CA LYS A 115 -1.22 9.85 21.67
C LYS A 115 -0.95 9.27 20.29
N GLU A 116 -1.94 8.62 19.68
CA GLU A 116 -1.81 8.01 18.35
C GLU A 116 -1.64 9.07 17.27
N LYS A 117 -2.36 10.19 17.38
CA LYS A 117 -2.14 11.36 16.53
C LYS A 117 -0.70 11.84 16.58
N ALA A 118 -0.14 12.02 17.78
CA ALA A 118 1.25 12.45 17.91
C ALA A 118 2.23 11.47 17.24
N GLN A 119 1.99 10.16 17.39
CA GLN A 119 2.79 9.14 16.70
C GLN A 119 2.68 9.24 15.17
N ILE A 120 1.46 9.34 14.62
CA ILE A 120 1.24 9.41 13.17
C ILE A 120 1.88 10.66 12.58
N LEU A 121 1.80 11.80 13.28
CA LEU A 121 2.41 13.04 12.80
C LEU A 121 3.95 13.04 12.89
N SER A 122 4.53 12.19 13.73
CA SER A 122 6.00 12.00 13.81
C SER A 122 6.59 11.12 12.70
N VAL A 123 5.74 10.42 11.93
CA VAL A 123 6.17 9.51 10.86
C VAL A 123 7.00 10.25 9.82
N ASN A 124 8.20 9.74 9.58
CA ASN A 124 9.20 10.27 8.65
C ASN A 124 9.67 11.71 8.97
N MET A 125 9.67 12.10 10.25
CA MET A 125 10.18 13.41 10.69
C MET A 125 11.67 13.40 11.09
N SER A 126 12.20 12.28 11.59
CA SER A 126 13.56 12.21 12.14
C SER A 126 14.30 10.95 11.70
N ASN A 127 14.22 10.63 10.41
CA ASN A 127 14.89 9.45 9.86
C ASN A 127 16.41 9.56 10.01
N ASP A 128 17.06 8.44 10.32
CA ASP A 128 18.53 8.36 10.32
C ASP A 128 19.05 8.59 8.89
N PRO A 129 19.89 9.62 8.65
CA PRO A 129 20.41 9.91 7.31
C PRO A 129 21.29 8.79 6.74
N ARG A 130 21.80 7.87 7.57
CA ARG A 130 22.63 6.74 7.14
C ARG A 130 21.82 5.55 6.65
N ARG A 131 20.51 5.51 6.93
CA ARG A 131 19.64 4.39 6.58
C ARG A 131 18.55 4.84 5.63
N LYS A 132 18.19 3.96 4.70
CA LYS A 132 17.08 4.19 3.76
C LYS A 132 15.89 3.35 4.19
N TYR A 133 14.98 3.95 4.94
CA TYR A 133 13.74 3.34 5.40
C TYR A 133 12.58 4.31 5.34
N LYS A 134 11.38 3.75 5.33
CA LYS A 134 10.15 4.52 5.53
C LYS A 134 9.52 4.14 6.84
N GLU A 135 8.95 5.10 7.54
CA GLU A 135 8.19 4.83 8.75
C GLU A 135 6.71 4.60 8.41
N VAL A 136 6.09 3.69 9.14
CA VAL A 136 4.69 3.31 9.03
C VAL A 136 4.11 3.17 10.43
N TRP A 137 2.98 3.82 10.68
CA TRP A 137 2.26 3.65 11.93
C TRP A 137 1.28 2.48 11.85
N PHE A 138 1.27 1.66 12.90
CA PHE A 138 0.32 0.57 13.08
C PHE A 138 -0.49 0.80 14.36
N GLY A 139 -1.81 0.69 14.25
CA GLY A 139 -2.75 0.66 15.36
C GLY A 139 -3.59 -0.60 15.34
N LEU A 140 -3.62 -1.32 16.47
CA LEU A 140 -4.37 -2.55 16.65
C LEU A 140 -5.48 -2.33 17.69
N GLY A 141 -6.65 -1.89 17.25
CA GLY A 141 -7.89 -1.90 18.02
C GLY A 141 -7.82 -1.21 19.39
N GLY A 142 -6.94 -0.21 19.57
CA GLY A 142 -6.70 0.47 20.85
C GLY A 142 -5.87 -0.32 21.87
N VAL A 143 -5.43 -1.55 21.54
CA VAL A 143 -4.56 -2.38 22.40
C VAL A 143 -3.11 -1.90 22.30
N GLN A 144 -2.64 -1.65 21.08
CA GLN A 144 -1.28 -1.23 20.82
C GLN A 144 -1.21 -0.29 19.62
N SER A 145 -0.38 0.75 19.73
CA SER A 145 -0.04 1.65 18.64
C SER A 145 1.45 1.94 18.62
N THR A 146 2.12 1.76 17.47
CA THR A 146 3.58 1.94 17.34
C THR A 146 3.97 2.31 15.91
N VAL A 147 5.02 3.13 15.79
CA VAL A 147 5.65 3.46 14.50
C VAL A 147 6.79 2.48 14.26
N TYR A 148 6.78 1.86 13.08
CA TYR A 148 7.79 0.91 12.65
C TYR A 148 8.55 1.45 11.44
N ALA A 149 9.85 1.19 11.38
CA ALA A 149 10.65 1.40 10.19
C ALA A 149 10.51 0.18 9.26
N THR A 150 10.11 0.41 8.02
CA THR A 150 10.08 -0.60 6.96
C THR A 150 11.29 -0.43 6.06
N GLU A 151 12.08 -1.49 6.00
CA GLU A 151 13.26 -1.63 5.15
C GLU A 151 13.06 -2.84 4.27
N VAL A 152 13.40 -2.69 3.00
CA VAL A 152 13.43 -3.80 2.03
C VAL A 152 14.86 -3.93 1.52
N SER A 153 15.24 -5.15 1.15
CA SER A 153 16.51 -5.35 0.47
C SER A 153 16.53 -4.56 -0.85
N LEU A 154 17.71 -4.13 -1.30
CA LEU A 154 17.82 -3.42 -2.59
C LEU A 154 17.38 -4.31 -3.75
N GLU A 155 17.62 -5.61 -3.63
CA GLU A 155 17.17 -6.63 -4.56
C GLU A 155 15.64 -6.64 -4.66
N GLU A 156 14.95 -6.71 -3.51
CA GLU A 156 13.48 -6.68 -3.45
C GLU A 156 12.90 -5.34 -3.93
N TYR A 157 13.55 -4.22 -3.60
CA TYR A 157 13.17 -2.91 -4.11
C TYR A 157 13.22 -2.87 -5.65
N LEU A 158 14.30 -3.37 -6.26
CA LEU A 158 14.49 -3.37 -7.71
C LEU A 158 13.49 -4.28 -8.43
N CYS A 159 13.04 -5.38 -7.80
CA CYS A 159 11.96 -6.22 -8.35
C CYS A 159 10.65 -5.43 -8.58
N TYR A 160 10.38 -4.44 -7.73
CA TYR A 160 9.10 -3.71 -7.71
C TYR A 160 9.24 -2.23 -8.03
N SER A 161 10.42 -1.79 -8.51
CA SER A 161 10.63 -0.39 -8.81
C SER A 161 9.70 0.08 -9.92
N THR A 162 9.14 1.27 -9.72
CA THR A 162 8.32 1.96 -10.73
C THR A 162 9.12 2.98 -11.53
N GLU A 163 10.34 3.30 -11.11
CA GLU A 163 11.21 4.30 -11.74
C GLU A 163 11.66 3.83 -13.12
N GLU A 164 11.41 4.65 -14.14
CA GLU A 164 11.71 4.30 -15.54
C GLU A 164 13.20 4.08 -15.77
N SER A 165 14.05 4.93 -15.19
CA SER A 165 15.51 4.81 -15.32
C SER A 165 16.03 3.49 -14.76
N GLU A 166 15.51 3.04 -13.62
CA GLU A 166 15.89 1.76 -13.00
C GLU A 166 15.39 0.57 -13.80
N LYS A 167 14.18 0.66 -14.38
CA LYS A 167 13.63 -0.38 -15.27
C LYS A 167 14.47 -0.53 -16.54
N VAL A 168 14.80 0.59 -17.19
CA VAL A 168 15.61 0.58 -18.42
C VAL A 168 17.00 -0.01 -18.15
N GLU A 169 17.62 0.38 -17.03
CA GLU A 169 18.91 -0.17 -16.60
C GLU A 169 18.83 -1.68 -16.34
N LEU A 170 17.80 -2.12 -15.60
CA LEU A 170 17.59 -3.54 -15.29
C LEU A 170 17.31 -4.37 -16.56
N GLU A 171 16.50 -3.86 -17.48
CA GLU A 171 16.21 -4.52 -18.76
C GLU A 171 17.47 -4.63 -19.63
N GLY A 172 18.32 -3.59 -19.65
CA GLY A 172 19.62 -3.62 -20.33
C GLY A 172 20.53 -4.71 -19.79
N LEU A 173 20.75 -4.72 -18.47
CA LEU A 173 21.54 -5.75 -17.78
C LEU A 173 20.98 -7.16 -18.00
N THR A 174 19.66 -7.31 -17.98
CA THR A 174 19.01 -8.61 -18.22
C THR A 174 19.29 -9.12 -19.64
N LYS A 175 19.29 -8.24 -20.64
CA LYS A 175 19.64 -8.60 -22.03
C LYS A 175 21.11 -9.00 -22.15
N GLU A 176 22.03 -8.26 -21.52
CA GLU A 176 23.46 -8.57 -21.50
C GLU A 176 23.76 -9.93 -20.84
N LEU A 177 22.95 -10.30 -19.84
CA LEU A 177 23.10 -11.55 -19.08
C LEU A 177 22.28 -12.71 -19.65
N GLY A 178 21.87 -12.64 -20.92
CA GLY A 178 21.17 -13.72 -21.61
C GLY A 178 19.78 -14.01 -21.06
N GLY A 179 19.11 -13.01 -20.50
CA GLY A 179 17.75 -13.12 -19.94
C GLY A 179 17.70 -13.47 -18.46
N ASN A 180 18.84 -13.58 -17.77
CA ASN A 180 18.87 -13.87 -16.33
C ASN A 180 18.59 -12.62 -15.49
N ILE A 181 17.31 -12.37 -15.21
CA ILE A 181 16.85 -11.21 -14.44
C ILE A 181 17.32 -11.24 -12.97
N GLU A 182 17.40 -12.43 -12.35
CA GLU A 182 17.84 -12.54 -10.96
C GLU A 182 19.30 -12.07 -10.81
N LEU A 183 20.17 -12.49 -11.71
CA LEU A 183 21.56 -12.06 -11.74
C LEU A 183 21.68 -10.57 -12.06
N ALA A 184 20.82 -10.04 -12.94
CA ALA A 184 20.78 -8.61 -13.25
C ALA A 184 20.41 -7.77 -12.01
N ILE A 185 19.40 -8.20 -11.25
CA ILE A 185 18.97 -7.54 -10.01
C ILE A 185 20.09 -7.55 -8.97
N ARG A 186 20.75 -8.70 -8.76
CA ARG A 186 21.87 -8.81 -7.80
C ARG A 186 23.02 -7.86 -8.16
N ARG A 187 23.44 -7.83 -9.43
CA ARG A 187 24.51 -6.93 -9.89
C ARG A 187 24.13 -5.46 -9.77
N LEU A 188 22.88 -5.11 -10.08
CA LEU A 188 22.39 -3.75 -9.97
C LEU A 188 22.29 -3.29 -8.51
N ALA A 189 21.86 -4.17 -7.62
CA ALA A 189 21.84 -3.92 -6.18
C ALA A 189 23.26 -3.69 -5.62
N GLU A 190 24.23 -4.53 -5.98
CA GLU A 190 25.64 -4.36 -5.59
C GLU A 190 26.23 -3.03 -6.10
N LYS A 191 25.98 -2.68 -7.36
CA LYS A 191 26.39 -1.39 -7.94
C LYS A 191 25.83 -0.22 -7.12
N LYS A 192 24.55 -0.24 -6.75
CA LYS A 192 23.91 0.79 -5.92
C LYS A 192 24.44 0.84 -4.48
N ARG A 193 24.84 -0.30 -3.89
CA ARG A 193 25.48 -0.33 -2.56
C ARG A 193 26.84 0.36 -2.60
N ASN A 194 27.65 0.06 -3.61
CA ASN A 194 28.99 0.62 -3.73
C ASN A 194 28.94 2.14 -3.94
N GLN A 195 28.00 2.64 -4.74
CA GLN A 195 27.79 4.08 -4.93
C GLN A 195 27.35 4.81 -3.66
N ASN A 196 26.56 4.18 -2.78
CA ASN A 196 26.13 4.81 -1.52
C ASN A 196 27.24 4.82 -0.45
N ASN A 197 28.21 3.90 -0.51
CA ASN A 197 29.33 3.86 0.42
C ASN A 197 30.44 4.88 0.08
N GLU A 198 30.38 5.50 -1.10
CA GLU A 198 31.35 6.51 -1.57
C GLU A 198 30.92 7.95 -1.24
N ILE A 199 29.75 8.16 -0.64
CA ILE A 199 29.27 9.48 -0.22
C ILE A 199 29.45 9.59 1.31
N PRO A 200 30.33 10.50 1.80
CA PRO A 200 30.63 10.67 3.22
C PRO A 200 29.46 11.24 4.04
#